data_AF-A0A5C7Q4W9-F1
#
_entry.id   AF-A0A5C7Q4W9-F1
#
_cell.length_a   1.000
_cell.length_b   1.000
_cell.length_c   1.000
_cell.angle_alpha   90.00
_cell.angle_beta   90.00
_cell.angle_gamma   90.00
#
_symmetry.space_group_name_H-M   'P 1'
#
loop_
_entity.id
_entity.type
_entity.pdbx_description
1 polymer ?
#
loop_
_entity_poly.entity_id
_entity_poly.type
_entity_poly.pdbx_seq_one_letter_code
_entity_poly.pdbx_strand_id
1 'polypeptide(L)'
;MDFIRVDKVRVGFACNSSSTHSLVLLPDEISLRDELPFRYGDKSYGWGTFTLVSREAKAAYVASQLMYVAANEFGVSAYEIAEFDTDKPHMRRKAIAWINAKLREAGVDYVLDSDDQSIEYIDHQSVWSWPTDWSGTGINLEWIKGVFDHFVDNPRTAVLGGNDNGGDHPLERDHPEIKTFTLATSWMDSMVGRPEPGGNHWTLFSRIDGAKLRVRLDAYATPLDRAWAPELVDVKITDHCPYPGTRGLTCMSCYQASMPTGVHASLDDIALIAERLGKERVLEVAIGGGEPTFHPHLLEIVKLFRDQQIVPNLTTRNWRFVESDEFDAVKDLLGGVAFSVDGLADVERLRNSRMFTDDRPRFIHRPRLSAQVVMGTVSLAELEQMMRLARGEQNRNERLRWLPLTLLGFKHTGRGEPGPMHATAGWTHVARRVGRWGTNIDTALARESQYEIQALLGEMSVHTVEFSEGAFSMYVNAVNMRMSQSSYEIDGAVPFDEHWLDRFQSWEPTGFASDHIPRLV
;
A
#
# COMPACT_ATOMS: atom_id res chain seq x y z
N MET A 1 36.27 -28.71 15.83
CA MET A 1 36.06 -29.56 14.64
C MET A 1 34.66 -29.25 14.16
N ASP A 2 34.56 -28.28 13.27
CA ASP A 2 33.29 -27.75 12.78
C ASP A 2 32.81 -28.64 11.64
N PHE A 3 31.65 -29.29 11.82
CA PHE A 3 31.28 -30.45 11.00
C PHE A 3 30.36 -30.16 9.80
N ILE A 4 30.05 -28.91 9.46
CA ILE A 4 29.54 -28.48 8.13
C ILE A 4 29.46 -26.94 8.08
N ARG A 5 29.94 -26.35 6.97
CA ARG A 5 29.52 -25.02 6.50
C ARG A 5 28.74 -25.20 5.20
N VAL A 6 27.59 -24.54 5.12
CA VAL A 6 26.77 -24.49 3.91
C VAL A 6 26.98 -23.13 3.29
N ASP A 7 27.70 -23.09 2.18
CA ASP A 7 28.09 -21.81 1.57
C ASP A 7 26.95 -21.18 0.76
N LYS A 8 26.09 -21.98 0.11
CA LYS A 8 24.87 -21.51 -0.57
C LYS A 8 23.79 -22.58 -0.59
N VAL A 9 22.54 -22.16 -0.40
CA VAL A 9 21.33 -22.95 -0.64
C VAL A 9 20.48 -22.21 -1.68
N ARG A 10 20.05 -22.91 -2.73
CA ARG A 10 19.05 -22.43 -3.69
C ARG A 10 17.79 -23.27 -3.54
N VAL A 11 16.66 -22.61 -3.29
CA VAL A 11 15.33 -23.22 -3.33
C VAL A 11 14.56 -22.56 -4.46
N GLY A 12 14.16 -23.33 -5.49
CA GLY A 12 13.49 -22.83 -6.70
C GLY A 12 14.30 -23.05 -7.99
N PHE A 13 13.62 -23.11 -9.13
CA PHE A 13 14.22 -23.38 -10.44
C PHE A 13 15.09 -22.22 -10.95
N ALA A 14 16.10 -22.57 -11.76
CA ALA A 14 16.88 -21.63 -12.55
C ALA A 14 16.22 -21.41 -13.89
N CYS A 15 15.42 -20.36 -13.98
CA CYS A 15 14.98 -19.79 -15.25
C CYS A 15 15.69 -18.44 -15.39
N ASN A 16 17.02 -18.45 -15.51
CA ASN A 16 17.80 -17.24 -15.72
C ASN A 16 18.09 -17.06 -17.21
N SER A 17 17.42 -16.06 -17.76
CA SER A 17 17.68 -15.47 -19.06
C SER A 17 17.19 -14.03 -18.92
N SER A 18 17.95 -13.12 -18.30
CA SER A 18 17.43 -11.80 -17.90
C SER A 18 18.12 -10.57 -18.47
N SER A 19 17.39 -9.79 -19.25
CA SER A 19 17.72 -8.37 -19.47
C SER A 19 16.83 -7.50 -18.60
N THR A 20 17.45 -6.69 -17.73
CA THR A 20 16.77 -5.68 -16.91
C THR A 20 17.15 -4.30 -17.44
N HIS A 21 16.17 -3.55 -17.95
CA HIS A 21 16.38 -2.15 -18.28
C HIS A 21 16.31 -1.31 -17.01
N SER A 22 17.24 -0.36 -16.89
CA SER A 22 17.31 0.61 -15.80
C SER A 22 16.74 1.95 -16.27
N LEU A 23 15.95 2.60 -15.42
CA LEU A 23 15.71 4.03 -15.54
C LEU A 23 16.77 4.76 -14.72
N VAL A 24 17.36 5.80 -15.29
CA VAL A 24 18.43 6.53 -14.61
C VAL A 24 18.15 8.01 -14.52
N LEU A 25 18.69 8.61 -13.46
CA LEU A 25 18.75 10.05 -13.26
C LEU A 25 20.17 10.51 -13.57
N LEU A 26 20.28 11.48 -14.46
CA LEU A 26 21.56 12.02 -14.91
C LEU A 26 21.94 13.24 -14.06
N PRO A 27 23.16 13.27 -13.48
CA PRO A 27 23.77 14.49 -12.96
C PRO A 27 23.85 15.57 -14.04
N ASP A 28 23.88 16.84 -13.63
CA ASP A 28 23.91 17.99 -14.55
C ASP A 28 25.17 17.99 -15.46
N GLU A 29 26.23 17.28 -15.04
CA GLU A 29 27.52 17.21 -15.73
C GLU A 29 27.62 16.08 -16.77
N ILE A 30 26.66 15.16 -16.82
CA ILE A 30 26.70 14.00 -17.73
C ILE A 30 25.86 14.27 -18.97
N SER A 31 26.54 14.45 -20.11
CA SER A 31 25.88 14.51 -21.43
C SER A 31 25.93 13.14 -22.10
N LEU A 32 24.77 12.51 -22.26
CA LEU A 32 24.61 11.28 -23.03
C LEU A 32 24.04 11.56 -24.42
N ARG A 33 24.09 10.54 -25.28
CA ARG A 33 23.44 10.54 -26.60
C ARG A 33 22.64 9.26 -26.74
N ASP A 34 21.65 9.28 -27.64
CA ASP A 34 20.92 8.07 -27.96
C ASP A 34 21.85 7.03 -28.60
N GLU A 35 21.88 5.85 -28.00
CA GLU A 35 22.50 4.65 -28.54
C GLU A 35 21.38 3.62 -28.67
N LEU A 36 20.83 3.44 -29.87
CA LEU A 36 19.73 2.52 -30.11
C LEU A 36 20.21 1.04 -30.11
N PRO A 37 19.33 0.07 -29.83
CA PRO A 37 19.70 -1.35 -29.79
C PRO A 37 20.40 -1.84 -31.08
N PHE A 38 21.52 -2.55 -30.92
CA PHE A 38 22.41 -2.97 -32.03
C PHE A 38 21.79 -4.02 -32.98
N ARG A 39 20.81 -4.79 -32.51
CA ARG A 39 20.04 -5.69 -33.37
C ARG A 39 18.85 -4.92 -33.92
N TYR A 40 18.95 -4.59 -35.20
CA TYR A 40 17.89 -4.19 -36.14
C TYR A 40 17.66 -2.71 -36.45
N GLY A 41 18.20 -1.71 -35.74
CA GLY A 41 17.81 -0.32 -36.06
C GLY A 41 16.29 -0.05 -35.89
N ASP A 42 15.58 -1.04 -35.38
CA ASP A 42 14.19 -1.09 -34.99
C ASP A 42 14.18 -0.94 -33.45
N LYS A 43 13.16 -0.29 -32.88
CA LYS A 43 12.98 0.00 -31.45
C LYS A 43 12.55 -1.28 -30.68
N SER A 44 13.35 -2.34 -30.84
CA SER A 44 13.26 -3.61 -30.13
C SER A 44 14.16 -3.55 -28.89
N TYR A 45 13.57 -3.29 -27.73
CA TYR A 45 14.27 -3.13 -26.46
C TYR A 45 14.48 -4.50 -25.82
N GLY A 46 15.41 -5.26 -26.41
CA GLY A 46 15.81 -6.59 -25.93
C GLY A 46 17.12 -6.57 -25.15
N TRP A 47 17.95 -7.57 -25.40
CA TRP A 47 19.12 -7.92 -24.59
C TRP A 47 20.37 -7.03 -24.78
N GLY A 48 20.31 -6.13 -25.75
CA GLY A 48 21.44 -5.30 -26.14
C GLY A 48 21.65 -4.12 -25.21
N THR A 49 22.89 -3.63 -25.15
CA THR A 49 23.18 -2.32 -24.56
C THR A 49 22.56 -1.24 -25.44
N PHE A 50 21.79 -0.34 -24.82
CA PHE A 50 21.23 0.84 -25.46
C PHE A 50 21.08 1.95 -24.43
N THR A 51 21.08 3.21 -24.87
CA THR A 51 20.90 4.39 -24.03
C THR A 51 19.87 5.29 -24.72
N LEU A 52 18.73 5.57 -24.06
CA LEU A 52 17.66 6.42 -24.59
C LEU A 52 17.56 7.69 -23.75
N VAL A 53 17.84 8.84 -24.35
CA VAL A 53 17.97 10.15 -23.69
C VAL A 53 17.01 11.16 -24.31
N SER A 54 16.84 11.12 -25.63
CA SER A 54 15.91 12.03 -26.30
C SER A 54 14.46 11.77 -25.88
N ARG A 55 13.65 12.83 -25.97
CA ARG A 55 12.21 12.75 -25.75
C ARG A 55 11.59 11.69 -26.66
N GLU A 56 11.97 11.69 -27.94
CA GLU A 56 11.44 10.78 -28.95
C GLU A 56 11.78 9.32 -28.65
N ALA A 57 13.03 9.03 -28.26
CA ALA A 57 13.46 7.67 -27.92
C ALA A 57 12.77 7.16 -26.65
N LYS A 58 12.65 8.00 -25.61
CA LYS A 58 11.93 7.66 -24.37
C LYS A 58 10.43 7.51 -24.59
N ALA A 59 9.81 8.37 -25.39
CA ALA A 59 8.40 8.28 -25.73
C ALA A 59 8.08 6.95 -26.44
N ALA A 60 8.94 6.54 -27.36
CA ALA A 60 8.76 5.27 -28.05
C ALA A 60 8.97 4.05 -27.14
N TYR A 61 9.88 4.14 -26.16
CA TYR A 61 10.02 3.13 -25.11
C TYR A 61 8.77 3.01 -24.26
N VAL A 62 8.23 4.12 -23.78
CA VAL A 62 6.98 4.15 -22.99
C VAL A 62 5.79 3.66 -23.82
N ALA A 63 5.71 4.03 -25.09
CA ALA A 63 4.68 3.51 -25.99
C ALA A 63 4.77 1.99 -26.19
N SER A 64 5.99 1.45 -26.25
CA SER A 64 6.23 0.00 -26.31
C SER A 64 5.78 -0.68 -25.02
N GLN A 65 5.91 -0.03 -23.85
CA GLN A 65 5.35 -0.54 -22.59
C GLN A 65 3.81 -0.63 -22.66
N LEU A 66 3.16 0.38 -23.26
CA LEU A 66 1.70 0.40 -23.43
C LEU A 66 1.17 -0.67 -24.40
N MET A 67 2.01 -1.23 -25.28
CA MET A 67 1.62 -2.37 -26.12
C MET A 67 1.27 -3.60 -25.29
N TYR A 68 1.94 -3.84 -24.16
CA TYR A 68 1.61 -4.94 -23.25
C TYR A 68 0.26 -4.73 -22.58
N VAL A 69 -0.07 -3.48 -22.22
CA VAL A 69 -1.38 -3.12 -21.67
C VAL A 69 -2.47 -3.33 -22.72
N ALA A 70 -2.25 -2.85 -23.95
CA ALA A 70 -3.18 -3.04 -25.07
C ALA A 70 -3.40 -4.53 -25.39
N ALA A 71 -2.35 -5.36 -25.30
CA ALA A 71 -2.44 -6.81 -25.48
C ALA A 71 -3.44 -7.45 -24.50
N ASN A 72 -3.28 -7.13 -23.21
CA ASN A 72 -4.17 -7.61 -22.17
C ASN A 72 -5.62 -7.14 -22.39
N GLU A 73 -5.82 -5.89 -22.78
CA GLU A 73 -7.15 -5.33 -23.11
C GLU A 73 -7.86 -6.10 -24.22
N PHE A 74 -7.12 -6.56 -25.23
CA PHE A 74 -7.68 -7.35 -26.33
C PHE A 74 -7.70 -8.86 -26.08
N GLY A 75 -7.23 -9.33 -24.93
CA GLY A 75 -7.14 -10.75 -24.61
C GLY A 75 -6.17 -11.53 -25.51
N VAL A 76 -5.09 -10.88 -25.96
CA VAL A 76 -4.02 -11.49 -26.77
C VAL A 76 -2.67 -11.31 -26.08
N SER A 77 -1.66 -12.06 -26.50
CA SER A 77 -0.29 -11.83 -26.02
C SER A 77 0.36 -10.62 -26.70
N ALA A 78 1.30 -9.96 -26.02
CA ALA A 78 2.08 -8.87 -26.62
C ALA A 78 2.87 -9.36 -27.85
N TYR A 79 3.31 -10.63 -27.88
CA TYR A 79 3.93 -11.27 -29.04
C TYR A 79 3.00 -11.36 -30.25
N GLU A 80 1.70 -11.60 -30.05
CA GLU A 80 0.70 -11.60 -31.15
C GLU A 80 0.43 -10.20 -31.71
N ILE A 81 0.77 -9.14 -30.97
CA ILE A 81 0.71 -7.75 -31.44
C ILE A 81 2.04 -7.36 -32.11
N ALA A 82 3.15 -7.82 -31.55
CA ALA A 82 4.52 -7.58 -31.97
C ALA A 82 4.96 -8.51 -33.12
N GLU A 83 4.31 -8.39 -34.28
CA GLU A 83 4.75 -8.78 -35.65
C GLU A 83 5.58 -10.07 -35.91
N PHE A 84 5.72 -11.01 -34.97
CA PHE A 84 6.32 -12.33 -35.20
C PHE A 84 5.28 -13.37 -35.69
N ASP A 85 3.99 -13.00 -35.68
CA ASP A 85 2.90 -13.80 -36.22
C ASP A 85 2.31 -13.08 -37.45
N THR A 86 2.69 -13.54 -38.65
CA THR A 86 2.34 -12.93 -39.94
C THR A 86 0.84 -12.97 -40.28
N ASP A 87 0.02 -13.63 -39.44
CA ASP A 87 -1.37 -13.91 -39.74
C ASP A 87 -2.36 -12.88 -39.14
N LYS A 88 -1.91 -11.89 -38.35
CA LYS A 88 -2.80 -10.90 -37.67
C LYS A 88 -2.34 -9.41 -37.69
N PRO A 89 -1.90 -8.83 -38.81
CA PRO A 89 -1.43 -7.43 -38.88
C PRO A 89 -2.47 -6.37 -38.45
N HIS A 90 -3.76 -6.74 -38.45
CA HIS A 90 -4.83 -5.87 -37.98
C HIS A 90 -4.81 -5.62 -36.45
N MET A 91 -4.24 -6.52 -35.65
CA MET A 91 -4.18 -6.37 -34.19
C MET A 91 -3.19 -5.31 -33.76
N ARG A 92 -2.03 -5.23 -34.41
CA ARG A 92 -1.03 -4.16 -34.20
C ARG A 92 -1.63 -2.78 -34.44
N ARG A 93 -2.32 -2.59 -35.58
CA ARG A 93 -2.98 -1.32 -35.91
C ARG A 93 -4.06 -0.95 -34.88
N LYS A 94 -4.83 -1.93 -34.40
CA LYS A 94 -5.81 -1.72 -33.33
C LYS A 94 -5.15 -1.28 -32.02
N ALA A 95 -4.04 -1.91 -31.64
CA ALA A 95 -3.27 -1.54 -30.45
C ALA A 95 -2.69 -0.14 -30.55
N ILE A 96 -2.07 0.20 -31.69
CA ILE A 96 -1.55 1.56 -31.92
C ILE A 96 -2.68 2.60 -31.89
N ALA A 97 -3.83 2.31 -32.52
CA ALA A 97 -4.99 3.20 -32.47
C ALA A 97 -5.50 3.39 -31.03
N TRP A 98 -5.54 2.32 -30.24
CA TRP A 98 -5.91 2.36 -28.82
C TRP A 98 -4.91 3.18 -28.00
N ILE A 99 -3.60 2.96 -28.18
CA ILE A 99 -2.55 3.72 -27.47
C ILE A 99 -2.65 5.20 -27.83
N ASN A 100 -2.75 5.54 -29.11
CA ASN A 100 -2.92 6.93 -29.56
C ASN A 100 -4.20 7.57 -29.01
N ALA A 101 -5.28 6.81 -28.84
CA ALA A 101 -6.47 7.29 -28.17
C ALA A 101 -6.19 7.57 -26.69
N LYS A 102 -5.51 6.67 -25.97
CA LYS A 102 -5.18 6.85 -24.55
C LYS A 102 -4.20 7.99 -24.29
N LEU A 103 -3.17 8.14 -25.13
CA LEU A 103 -2.24 9.28 -25.07
C LEU A 103 -2.98 10.61 -25.28
N ARG A 104 -3.89 10.67 -26.27
CA ARG A 104 -4.72 11.85 -26.53
C ARG A 104 -5.67 12.15 -25.37
N GLU A 105 -6.35 11.13 -24.84
CA GLU A 105 -7.24 11.26 -23.67
C GLU A 105 -6.46 11.75 -22.43
N ALA A 106 -5.22 11.30 -22.25
CA ALA A 106 -4.32 11.75 -21.20
C ALA A 106 -3.73 13.15 -21.43
N GLY A 107 -3.96 13.77 -22.60
CA GLY A 107 -3.42 15.08 -22.96
C GLY A 107 -1.92 15.06 -23.29
N VAL A 108 -1.39 13.92 -23.74
CA VAL A 108 0.02 13.75 -24.15
C VAL A 108 0.16 14.06 -25.64
N ASP A 109 1.08 14.97 -25.98
CA ASP A 109 1.43 15.27 -27.37
C ASP A 109 2.50 14.30 -27.90
N TYR A 110 2.04 13.09 -28.21
CA TYR A 110 2.82 12.04 -28.87
C TYR A 110 1.88 11.15 -29.68
N VAL A 111 2.27 10.85 -30.91
CA VAL A 111 1.49 9.99 -31.81
C VAL A 111 2.40 8.91 -32.37
N LEU A 112 1.95 7.67 -32.20
CA LEU A 112 2.53 6.52 -32.85
C LEU A 112 2.07 6.45 -34.29
N ASP A 113 3.02 6.35 -35.20
CA ASP A 113 2.73 6.03 -36.59
C ASP A 113 2.32 4.55 -36.68
N SER A 114 1.16 4.28 -37.26
CA SER A 114 0.63 2.93 -37.44
C SER A 114 1.48 2.07 -38.37
N ASP A 115 2.28 2.70 -39.23
CA ASP A 115 3.19 2.04 -40.16
C ASP A 115 4.64 2.03 -39.64
N ASP A 116 4.92 2.66 -38.50
CA ASP A 116 6.23 2.58 -37.83
C ASP A 116 6.40 1.19 -37.22
N GLN A 117 7.10 0.31 -37.92
CA GLN A 117 7.41 -1.06 -37.49
C GLN A 117 8.39 -1.10 -36.33
N SER A 118 9.04 0.01 -35.99
CA SER A 118 10.12 -0.02 -35.02
C SER A 118 9.67 -0.37 -33.60
N ILE A 119 8.41 -0.14 -33.21
CA ILE A 119 7.89 -0.61 -31.91
C ILE A 119 7.55 -2.09 -32.00
N GLU A 120 8.47 -2.90 -31.47
CA GLU A 120 8.39 -4.35 -31.59
C GLU A 120 8.28 -5.04 -30.24
N TYR A 121 9.24 -4.85 -29.34
CA TYR A 121 9.38 -5.74 -28.19
C TYR A 121 10.07 -5.04 -27.03
N ILE A 122 9.63 -5.36 -25.82
CA ILE A 122 10.37 -5.08 -24.59
C ILE A 122 10.65 -6.42 -23.92
N ASP A 123 11.85 -6.61 -23.41
CA ASP A 123 12.10 -7.83 -22.66
C ASP A 123 11.12 -7.98 -21.48
N HIS A 124 10.52 -9.16 -21.36
CA HIS A 124 9.45 -9.46 -20.40
C HIS A 124 9.77 -9.06 -18.95
N GLN A 125 11.05 -9.03 -18.55
CA GLN A 125 11.47 -8.63 -17.20
C GLN A 125 11.62 -7.11 -17.02
N SER A 126 11.57 -6.38 -18.12
CA SER A 126 11.61 -4.92 -18.18
C SER A 126 10.23 -4.31 -18.45
N VAL A 127 9.18 -5.13 -18.58
CA VAL A 127 7.80 -4.68 -18.74
C VAL A 127 7.31 -4.06 -17.44
N TRP A 128 6.79 -2.84 -17.53
CA TRP A 128 6.24 -2.13 -16.38
C TRP A 128 4.82 -2.61 -16.08
N SER A 129 4.47 -2.57 -14.80
CA SER A 129 3.07 -2.67 -14.39
C SER A 129 2.49 -1.26 -14.30
N TRP A 130 1.24 -1.12 -14.72
CA TRP A 130 0.56 0.18 -14.86
C TRP A 130 -0.62 0.26 -13.90
N PRO A 131 -0.73 1.29 -13.05
CA PRO A 131 -1.86 1.40 -12.15
C PRO A 131 -3.16 1.57 -12.90
N THR A 132 -4.22 1.05 -12.28
CA THR A 132 -5.58 1.25 -12.73
C THR A 132 -6.08 2.65 -12.40
N ASP A 133 -7.07 3.11 -13.17
CA ASP A 133 -7.85 4.29 -12.85
C ASP A 133 -8.61 4.08 -11.53
N TRP A 134 -9.30 5.13 -11.05
CA TRP A 134 -10.05 5.05 -9.81
C TRP A 134 -11.18 3.99 -9.84
N SER A 135 -11.69 3.65 -11.04
CA SER A 135 -12.66 2.58 -11.22
C SER A 135 -12.09 1.20 -10.83
N GLY A 136 -10.77 1.02 -11.00
CA GLY A 136 -10.08 -0.25 -10.80
C GLY A 136 -10.15 -1.19 -12.01
N THR A 137 -10.60 -0.70 -13.16
CA THR A 137 -10.78 -1.52 -14.38
C THR A 137 -10.05 -1.00 -15.60
N GLY A 138 -9.87 0.32 -15.74
CA GLY A 138 -9.13 0.93 -16.85
C GLY A 138 -7.69 1.28 -16.48
N ILE A 139 -6.86 1.61 -17.48
CA ILE A 139 -5.54 2.21 -17.25
C ILE A 139 -5.67 3.65 -16.73
N ASN A 140 -4.80 4.04 -15.79
CA ASN A 140 -4.79 5.37 -15.23
C ASN A 140 -4.19 6.42 -16.21
N LEU A 141 -5.04 7.27 -16.78
CA LEU A 141 -4.61 8.31 -17.73
C LEU A 141 -3.76 9.41 -17.09
N GLU A 142 -4.05 9.78 -15.84
CA GLU A 142 -3.25 10.76 -15.09
C GLU A 142 -1.82 10.22 -14.88
N TRP A 143 -1.66 8.90 -14.67
CA TRP A 143 -0.36 8.26 -14.53
C TRP A 143 0.41 8.24 -15.85
N ILE A 144 -0.25 7.91 -16.96
CA ILE A 144 0.36 8.03 -18.30
C ILE A 144 0.90 9.44 -18.50
N LYS A 145 0.08 10.46 -18.20
CA LYS A 145 0.51 11.86 -18.29
C LYS A 145 1.72 12.14 -17.39
N GLY A 146 1.68 11.71 -16.12
CA GLY A 146 2.79 11.90 -15.18
C GLY A 146 4.10 11.25 -15.64
N VAL A 147 4.04 10.06 -16.22
CA VAL A 147 5.22 9.41 -16.83
C VAL A 147 5.76 10.25 -17.99
N PHE A 148 4.91 10.81 -18.84
CA PHE A 148 5.38 11.68 -19.92
C PHE A 148 5.98 12.98 -19.38
N ASP A 149 5.28 13.69 -18.50
CA ASP A 149 5.72 14.98 -17.96
C ASP A 149 7.03 14.88 -17.15
N HIS A 150 7.19 13.85 -16.31
CA HIS A 150 8.28 13.77 -15.35
C HIS A 150 9.43 12.85 -15.76
N PHE A 151 9.19 11.94 -16.72
CA PHE A 151 10.20 11.01 -17.23
C PHE A 151 10.49 11.24 -18.72
N VAL A 152 9.51 11.20 -19.62
CA VAL A 152 9.79 11.36 -21.06
C VAL A 152 10.30 12.76 -21.39
N ASP A 153 9.69 13.79 -20.82
CA ASP A 153 10.03 15.19 -21.11
C ASP A 153 11.17 15.72 -20.23
N ASN A 154 11.60 14.95 -19.24
CA ASN A 154 12.67 15.34 -18.32
C ASN A 154 14.06 15.08 -18.94
N PRO A 155 14.87 16.11 -19.23
CA PRO A 155 16.18 15.94 -19.87
C PRO A 155 17.21 15.23 -18.97
N ARG A 156 16.94 15.12 -17.67
CA ARG A 156 17.82 14.45 -16.69
C ARG A 156 17.46 12.98 -16.48
N THR A 157 16.71 12.38 -17.40
CA THR A 157 16.34 10.97 -17.32
C THR A 157 16.74 10.24 -18.58
N ALA A 158 17.15 8.98 -18.42
CA ALA A 158 17.43 8.08 -19.54
C ALA A 158 16.95 6.65 -19.25
N VAL A 159 16.81 5.85 -20.31
CA VAL A 159 16.64 4.40 -20.23
C VAL A 159 17.96 3.74 -20.62
N LEU A 160 18.46 2.86 -19.77
CA LEU A 160 19.63 2.03 -20.07
C LEU A 160 19.17 0.59 -20.30
N GLY A 161 19.51 0.04 -21.46
CA GLY A 161 19.30 -1.37 -21.78
C GLY A 161 20.54 -2.19 -21.49
N GLY A 162 20.39 -3.44 -21.06
CA GLY A 162 21.53 -4.29 -20.73
C GLY A 162 21.08 -5.69 -20.35
N ASN A 163 22.06 -6.59 -20.14
CA ASN A 163 21.77 -7.94 -19.69
C ASN A 163 22.52 -8.26 -18.39
N ASP A 164 21.89 -9.07 -17.54
CA ASP A 164 22.44 -9.49 -16.25
C ASP A 164 23.58 -10.52 -16.37
N ASN A 165 23.87 -10.99 -17.59
CA ASN A 165 24.88 -12.00 -17.89
C ASN A 165 26.24 -11.40 -18.32
N GLY A 166 26.29 -10.09 -18.62
CA GLY A 166 27.41 -9.41 -19.28
C GLY A 166 28.09 -8.32 -18.46
N GLY A 167 27.63 -8.07 -17.23
CA GLY A 167 28.07 -6.98 -16.36
C GLY A 167 27.21 -5.72 -16.50
N ASP A 168 27.37 -4.80 -15.54
CA ASP A 168 26.63 -3.53 -15.46
C ASP A 168 26.72 -2.73 -16.78
N HIS A 169 25.69 -1.93 -17.08
CA HIS A 169 25.73 -1.03 -18.25
C HIS A 169 27.03 -0.21 -18.21
N PRO A 170 27.75 0.03 -19.33
CA PRO A 170 29.01 0.78 -19.31
C PRO A 170 28.92 2.10 -18.54
N LEU A 171 27.80 2.83 -18.69
CA LEU A 171 27.51 4.04 -17.91
C LEU A 171 27.34 3.81 -16.40
N GLU A 172 26.66 2.75 -15.97
CA GLU A 172 26.53 2.44 -14.52
C GLU A 172 27.90 2.10 -13.91
N ARG A 173 28.75 1.41 -14.67
CA ARG A 173 30.12 1.07 -14.27
C ARG A 173 31.03 2.31 -14.23
N ASP A 174 30.95 3.15 -15.24
CA ASP A 174 31.85 4.29 -15.44
C ASP A 174 31.41 5.52 -14.62
N HIS A 175 30.14 5.56 -14.19
CA HIS A 175 29.52 6.63 -13.39
C HIS A 175 28.69 6.06 -12.22
N PRO A 176 29.33 5.58 -11.13
CA PRO A 176 28.64 5.00 -9.98
C PRO A 176 27.73 5.99 -9.23
N GLU A 177 27.84 7.29 -9.51
CA GLU A 177 26.94 8.33 -9.02
C GLU A 177 25.55 8.32 -9.69
N ILE A 178 25.42 7.67 -10.86
CA ILE A 178 24.14 7.53 -11.56
C ILE A 178 23.25 6.56 -10.76
N LYS A 179 22.09 7.05 -10.35
CA LYS A 179 21.11 6.23 -9.63
C LYS A 179 20.16 5.58 -10.61
N THR A 180 20.05 4.27 -10.48
CA THR A 180 19.13 3.44 -11.25
C THR A 180 17.89 3.15 -10.42
N PHE A 181 16.74 3.10 -11.07
CA PHE A 181 15.49 2.64 -10.49
C PHE A 181 14.68 1.88 -11.53
N THR A 182 13.71 1.09 -11.06
CA THR A 182 12.77 0.37 -11.93
C THR A 182 11.34 0.67 -11.53
N LEU A 183 10.47 0.83 -12.52
CA LEU A 183 9.02 0.91 -12.35
C LEU A 183 8.36 -0.48 -12.46
N ALA A 184 9.14 -1.55 -12.69
CA ALA A 184 8.64 -2.91 -12.81
C ALA A 184 8.33 -3.51 -11.42
N THR A 185 7.10 -3.30 -10.95
CA THR A 185 6.57 -4.10 -9.82
C THR A 185 5.32 -4.82 -10.29
N SER A 186 5.41 -6.13 -10.44
CA SER A 186 4.37 -7.02 -11.01
C SER A 186 3.01 -7.03 -10.28
N TRP A 187 2.80 -6.09 -9.36
CA TRP A 187 1.61 -5.93 -8.53
C TRP A 187 0.84 -4.66 -8.89
N MET A 188 1.45 -3.67 -9.56
CA MET A 188 0.84 -2.36 -9.81
C MET A 188 -0.35 -2.41 -10.77
N ASP A 189 -0.42 -3.40 -11.65
CA ASP A 189 -1.54 -3.64 -12.58
C ASP A 189 -2.87 -3.90 -11.86
N SER A 190 -2.81 -4.31 -10.60
CA SER A 190 -3.98 -4.48 -9.72
C SER A 190 -4.21 -3.33 -8.73
N MET A 191 -3.37 -2.30 -8.75
CA MET A 191 -3.42 -1.17 -7.81
C MET A 191 -4.10 0.04 -8.46
N VAL A 192 -4.94 0.74 -7.70
CA VAL A 192 -5.46 2.05 -8.13
C VAL A 192 -4.40 3.12 -7.90
N GLY A 193 -4.24 4.02 -8.86
CA GLY A 193 -3.35 5.17 -8.76
C GLY A 193 -4.09 6.44 -8.32
N ARG A 194 -3.64 7.07 -7.24
CA ARG A 194 -4.15 8.36 -6.75
C ARG A 194 -3.02 9.40 -6.83
N PRO A 195 -3.13 10.43 -7.69
CA PRO A 195 -2.15 11.52 -7.73
C PRO A 195 -2.37 12.49 -6.57
N GLU A 196 -1.27 13.09 -6.10
CA GLU A 196 -1.32 14.31 -5.31
C GLU A 196 -1.39 15.54 -6.24
N PRO A 197 -1.96 16.68 -5.77
CA PRO A 197 -1.87 17.94 -6.50
C PRO A 197 -0.42 18.27 -6.87
N GLY A 198 -0.22 18.67 -8.12
CA GLY A 198 1.11 18.95 -8.68
C GLY A 198 1.78 17.75 -9.38
N GLY A 199 1.20 16.54 -9.35
CA GLY A 199 1.53 15.44 -10.26
C GLY A 199 2.82 14.66 -9.96
N ASN A 200 3.70 15.18 -9.10
CA ASN A 200 4.98 14.54 -8.76
C ASN A 200 4.84 13.30 -7.86
N HIS A 201 3.81 13.27 -7.02
CA HIS A 201 3.60 12.26 -5.98
C HIS A 201 2.35 11.45 -6.24
N TRP A 202 2.44 10.15 -5.95
CA TRP A 202 1.40 9.20 -6.21
C TRP A 202 1.27 8.23 -5.05
N THR A 203 0.03 7.90 -4.72
CA THR A 203 -0.28 6.77 -3.84
C THR A 203 -0.90 5.67 -4.68
N LEU A 204 -0.24 4.51 -4.71
CA LEU A 204 -0.75 3.29 -5.32
C LEU A 204 -1.34 2.42 -4.23
N PHE A 205 -2.55 1.90 -4.44
CA PHE A 205 -3.26 1.13 -3.42
C PHE A 205 -3.92 -0.12 -4.02
N SER A 206 -3.69 -1.27 -3.40
CA SER A 206 -4.39 -2.51 -3.71
C SER A 206 -5.66 -2.60 -2.90
N ARG A 207 -6.82 -2.52 -3.55
CA ARG A 207 -8.13 -2.71 -2.89
C ARG A 207 -8.40 -4.17 -2.48
N ILE A 208 -7.60 -5.10 -2.99
CA ILE A 208 -7.69 -6.54 -2.70
C ILE A 208 -7.11 -6.81 -1.32
N ASP A 209 -6.00 -6.17 -1.00
CA ASP A 209 -5.14 -6.64 0.08
C ASP A 209 -4.61 -5.50 0.97
N GLY A 210 -4.83 -4.24 0.60
CA GLY A 210 -4.43 -3.06 1.36
C GLY A 210 -2.95 -2.70 1.21
N ALA A 211 -2.21 -3.35 0.30
CA ALA A 211 -0.85 -2.93 0.00
C ALA A 211 -0.87 -1.49 -0.54
N LYS A 212 0.04 -0.66 -0.03
CA LYS A 212 0.13 0.76 -0.36
C LYS A 212 1.57 1.15 -0.64
N LEU A 213 1.78 1.90 -1.72
CA LEU A 213 3.07 2.44 -2.11
C LEU A 213 2.94 3.92 -2.38
N ARG A 214 3.88 4.72 -1.86
CA ARG A 214 4.03 6.12 -2.28
C ARG A 214 5.17 6.22 -3.26
N VAL A 215 4.87 6.71 -4.45
CA VAL A 215 5.82 6.81 -5.57
C VAL A 215 6.01 8.26 -5.93
N ARG A 216 7.24 8.60 -6.31
CA ARG A 216 7.61 9.90 -6.88
C ARG A 216 8.13 9.68 -8.27
N LEU A 217 7.56 10.38 -9.24
CA LEU A 217 8.03 10.31 -10.63
C LEU A 217 9.17 11.28 -10.91
N ASP A 218 9.28 12.36 -10.12
CA ASP A 218 10.45 13.23 -10.06
C ASP A 218 11.28 12.90 -8.80
N ALA A 219 12.48 12.36 -9.01
CA ALA A 219 13.38 12.01 -7.92
C ALA A 219 13.98 13.22 -7.19
N TYR A 220 13.96 14.41 -7.82
CA TYR A 220 14.41 15.66 -7.21
C TYR A 220 13.30 16.38 -6.45
N ALA A 221 12.04 15.95 -6.59
CA ALA A 221 10.95 16.49 -5.79
C ALA A 221 11.24 16.28 -4.31
N THR A 222 10.84 17.23 -3.46
CA THR A 222 10.84 17.03 -2.00
C THR A 222 9.91 15.87 -1.64
N PRO A 223 10.26 15.00 -0.68
CA PRO A 223 9.36 13.98 -0.17
C PRO A 223 8.01 14.57 0.27
N LEU A 224 6.95 13.80 0.11
CA LEU A 224 5.63 14.19 0.56
C LEU A 224 5.55 14.02 2.08
N ASP A 225 5.39 15.13 2.79
CA ASP A 225 5.24 15.12 4.25
C ASP A 225 3.77 15.01 4.71
N ARG A 226 2.82 15.22 3.80
CA ARG A 226 1.37 15.09 4.04
C ARG A 226 0.60 14.89 2.73
N ALA A 227 -0.55 14.22 2.80
CA ALA A 227 -1.46 14.12 1.66
C ALA A 227 -2.36 15.35 1.54
N TRP A 228 -2.85 15.63 0.33
CA TRP A 228 -3.85 16.67 0.06
C TRP A 228 -5.21 16.39 0.71
N ALA A 229 -5.63 15.13 0.69
CA ALA A 229 -6.77 14.60 1.41
C ALA A 229 -6.36 13.27 2.06
N PRO A 230 -7.00 12.84 3.16
CA PRO A 230 -6.58 11.66 3.90
C PRO A 230 -6.64 10.40 3.01
N GLU A 231 -5.65 9.53 3.17
CA GLU A 231 -5.62 8.22 2.54
C GLU A 231 -6.47 7.20 3.33
N LEU A 232 -6.45 7.32 4.66
CA LEU A 232 -7.16 6.47 5.61
C LEU A 232 -7.99 7.34 6.56
N VAL A 233 -9.22 6.93 6.86
CA VAL A 233 -10.04 7.58 7.89
C VAL A 233 -10.52 6.57 8.93
N ASP A 234 -10.17 6.79 10.19
CA ASP A 234 -10.79 6.09 11.32
C ASP A 234 -12.23 6.60 11.48
N VAL A 235 -13.24 5.74 11.31
CA VAL A 235 -14.65 6.14 11.43
C VAL A 235 -15.30 5.44 12.62
N LYS A 236 -15.66 6.24 13.63
CA LYS A 236 -16.48 5.76 14.74
C LYS A 236 -17.95 5.80 14.35
N ILE A 237 -18.56 4.63 14.23
CA ILE A 237 -19.97 4.46 13.84
C ILE A 237 -20.92 4.27 15.04
N THR A 238 -20.37 4.07 16.24
CA THR A 238 -21.17 3.77 17.42
C THR A 238 -20.44 4.16 18.70
N ASP A 239 -21.18 4.68 19.67
CA ASP A 239 -20.79 4.80 21.08
C ASP A 239 -21.22 3.58 21.90
N HIS A 240 -22.07 2.70 21.34
CA HIS A 240 -22.53 1.49 22.02
C HIS A 240 -21.42 0.43 22.09
N CYS A 241 -21.07 -0.04 23.29
CA CYS A 241 -20.22 -1.21 23.49
C CYS A 241 -20.72 -2.05 24.67
N PRO A 242 -21.11 -3.33 24.43
CA PRO A 242 -21.68 -4.18 25.48
C PRO A 242 -20.62 -4.87 26.34
N TYR A 243 -19.34 -4.80 25.97
CA TYR A 243 -18.28 -5.52 26.66
C TYR A 243 -17.87 -4.84 27.98
N PRO A 244 -18.07 -5.50 29.13
CA PRO A 244 -17.52 -5.02 30.39
C PRO A 244 -16.00 -5.20 30.38
N GLY A 245 -15.31 -4.36 31.14
CA GLY A 245 -13.93 -4.54 31.55
C GLY A 245 -13.86 -5.21 32.93
N THR A 246 -12.71 -5.07 33.59
CA THR A 246 -12.50 -5.62 34.93
C THR A 246 -13.17 -4.73 35.99
N ARG A 247 -13.68 -5.35 37.07
CA ARG A 247 -14.28 -4.68 38.25
C ARG A 247 -15.62 -3.94 38.01
N GLY A 248 -16.39 -4.32 36.98
CA GLY A 248 -17.70 -3.71 36.70
C GLY A 248 -17.62 -2.37 35.97
N LEU A 249 -16.41 -1.93 35.62
CA LEU A 249 -16.14 -0.87 34.64
C LEU A 249 -15.91 -1.49 33.27
N THR A 250 -16.00 -0.71 32.20
CA THR A 250 -15.75 -1.09 30.79
C THR A 250 -14.28 -1.38 30.46
N CYS A 251 -13.99 -1.99 29.29
CA CYS A 251 -12.66 -2.47 28.83
C CYS A 251 -11.43 -1.66 29.32
N MET A 252 -10.41 -2.37 29.83
CA MET A 252 -9.25 -1.88 30.59
C MET A 252 -8.43 -0.79 29.87
N SER A 253 -8.38 -0.81 28.54
CA SER A 253 -7.62 0.13 27.69
C SER A 253 -8.51 0.95 26.77
N CYS A 254 -9.82 1.09 27.10
CA CYS A 254 -10.76 1.77 26.24
C CYS A 254 -10.59 3.30 26.24
N TYR A 255 -10.01 3.82 25.17
CA TYR A 255 -9.81 5.26 24.97
C TYR A 255 -11.01 5.99 24.34
N GLN A 256 -11.94 5.25 23.72
CA GLN A 256 -13.12 5.81 23.03
C GLN A 256 -14.31 6.14 23.94
N ALA A 257 -14.24 5.77 25.22
CA ALA A 257 -15.28 5.98 26.22
C ALA A 257 -16.70 5.42 25.89
N SER A 258 -16.80 4.48 24.95
CA SER A 258 -18.06 3.90 24.41
C SER A 258 -18.87 3.02 25.37
N MET A 259 -20.03 3.45 25.89
CA MET A 259 -20.78 2.76 26.97
C MET A 259 -21.80 1.73 26.44
N PRO A 260 -22.30 0.79 27.26
CA PRO A 260 -23.46 -0.04 26.90
C PRO A 260 -24.73 0.78 26.59
N THR A 261 -24.82 1.99 27.14
CA THR A 261 -25.90 2.96 26.86
C THR A 261 -25.56 3.95 25.75
N GLY A 262 -24.42 3.77 25.07
CA GLY A 262 -24.03 4.60 23.94
C GLY A 262 -24.99 4.46 22.76
N VAL A 263 -24.99 5.46 21.89
CA VAL A 263 -25.87 5.54 20.73
C VAL A 263 -25.14 5.19 19.44
N HIS A 264 -25.89 4.76 18.43
CA HIS A 264 -25.37 4.50 17.10
C HIS A 264 -25.41 5.78 16.25
N ALA A 265 -24.48 5.94 15.32
CA ALA A 265 -24.58 6.99 14.31
C ALA A 265 -25.76 6.72 13.36
N SER A 266 -26.33 7.76 12.76
CA SER A 266 -27.38 7.58 11.76
C SER A 266 -26.80 7.09 10.43
N LEU A 267 -27.60 6.38 9.63
CA LEU A 267 -27.19 6.00 8.28
C LEU A 267 -27.00 7.22 7.37
N ASP A 268 -27.78 8.29 7.58
CA ASP A 268 -27.67 9.52 6.79
C ASP A 268 -26.32 10.21 7.05
N ASP A 269 -25.89 10.28 8.31
CA ASP A 269 -24.58 10.84 8.67
C ASP A 269 -23.43 10.03 8.06
N ILE A 270 -23.52 8.70 8.12
CA ILE A 270 -22.50 7.81 7.54
C ILE A 270 -22.50 7.90 6.02
N ALA A 271 -23.66 7.99 5.37
CA ALA A 271 -23.77 8.16 3.93
C ALA A 271 -23.13 9.48 3.49
N LEU A 272 -23.37 10.56 4.23
CA LEU A 272 -22.76 11.87 3.99
C LEU A 272 -21.23 11.82 4.14
N ILE A 273 -20.72 11.11 5.16
CA ILE A 273 -19.28 10.87 5.33
C ILE A 273 -18.74 10.11 4.13
N ALA A 274 -19.31 8.96 3.78
CA ALA A 274 -18.86 8.14 2.67
C ALA A 274 -18.81 8.93 1.35
N GLU A 275 -19.87 9.69 1.03
CA GLU A 275 -19.94 10.51 -0.18
C GLU A 275 -18.82 11.58 -0.21
N ARG A 276 -18.61 12.29 0.90
CA ARG A 276 -17.57 13.33 0.98
C ARG A 276 -16.16 12.74 0.86
N LEU A 277 -15.89 11.62 1.51
CA LEU A 277 -14.61 10.93 1.40
C LEU A 277 -14.40 10.35 -0.02
N GLY A 278 -15.46 9.84 -0.65
CA GLY A 278 -15.42 9.28 -2.00
C GLY A 278 -15.01 10.31 -3.05
N LYS A 279 -15.56 11.54 -2.95
CA LYS A 279 -15.22 12.66 -3.83
C LYS A 279 -13.72 12.99 -3.82
N GLU A 280 -13.08 12.87 -2.66
CA GLU A 280 -11.64 13.16 -2.48
C GLU A 280 -10.74 11.92 -2.67
N ARG A 281 -11.30 10.82 -3.19
CA ARG A 281 -10.61 9.55 -3.46
C ARG A 281 -9.89 9.00 -2.23
N VAL A 282 -10.52 9.05 -1.05
CA VAL A 282 -10.03 8.34 0.16
C VAL A 282 -9.93 6.84 -0.16
N LEU A 283 -8.85 6.18 0.27
CA LEU A 283 -8.57 4.80 -0.13
C LEU A 283 -9.32 3.80 0.74
N GLU A 284 -9.31 4.02 2.06
CA GLU A 284 -9.85 3.10 3.03
C GLU A 284 -10.38 3.78 4.29
N VAL A 285 -11.27 3.07 4.99
CA VAL A 285 -11.77 3.47 6.31
C VAL A 285 -11.55 2.36 7.32
N ALA A 286 -11.21 2.73 8.56
CA ALA A 286 -11.17 1.82 9.68
C ALA A 286 -12.41 2.05 10.56
N ILE A 287 -13.40 1.17 10.45
CA ILE A 287 -14.66 1.21 11.17
C ILE A 287 -14.45 0.68 12.59
N GLY A 288 -14.78 1.53 13.57
CA GLY A 288 -14.64 1.22 14.99
C GLY A 288 -15.57 2.05 15.87
N GLY A 289 -15.09 2.41 17.06
CA GLY A 289 -15.83 3.19 18.06
C GLY A 289 -16.08 2.41 19.35
N GLY A 290 -17.35 2.12 19.62
CA GLY A 290 -17.76 1.08 20.55
C GLY A 290 -17.51 -0.31 19.97
N GLU A 291 -18.51 -1.17 20.00
CA GLU A 291 -18.45 -2.45 19.30
C GLU A 291 -19.26 -2.33 17.99
N PRO A 292 -18.59 -2.16 16.83
CA PRO A 292 -19.27 -1.89 15.57
C PRO A 292 -20.13 -3.06 15.09
N THR A 293 -19.84 -4.30 15.50
CA THR A 293 -20.66 -5.48 15.16
C THR A 293 -22.04 -5.50 15.84
N PHE A 294 -22.34 -4.53 16.71
CA PHE A 294 -23.66 -4.36 17.31
C PHE A 294 -24.44 -3.22 16.66
N HIS A 295 -23.91 -2.57 15.62
CA HIS A 295 -24.66 -1.58 14.86
C HIS A 295 -25.75 -2.27 14.03
N PRO A 296 -27.03 -1.89 14.14
CA PRO A 296 -28.13 -2.62 13.49
C PRO A 296 -28.11 -2.59 11.95
N HIS A 297 -27.31 -1.71 11.38
CA HIS A 297 -27.16 -1.49 9.94
C HIS A 297 -25.72 -1.67 9.43
N LEU A 298 -24.95 -2.60 10.01
CA LEU A 298 -23.54 -2.80 9.65
C LEU A 298 -23.36 -3.10 8.15
N LEU A 299 -24.23 -3.93 7.56
CA LEU A 299 -24.16 -4.27 6.14
C LEU A 299 -24.37 -3.04 5.25
N GLU A 300 -25.36 -2.20 5.56
CA GLU A 300 -25.64 -0.97 4.84
C GLU A 300 -24.46 0.00 4.94
N ILE A 301 -23.87 0.16 6.12
CA ILE A 301 -22.67 1.00 6.33
C ILE A 301 -21.51 0.55 5.45
N VAL A 302 -21.22 -0.75 5.44
CA VAL A 302 -20.13 -1.31 4.64
C VAL A 302 -20.38 -1.09 3.14
N LYS A 303 -21.64 -1.22 2.69
CA LYS A 303 -22.04 -0.92 1.30
C LYS A 303 -21.86 0.56 0.95
N LEU A 304 -22.25 1.48 1.83
CA LEU A 304 -22.09 2.93 1.59
C LEU A 304 -20.65 3.32 1.26
N PHE A 305 -19.66 2.77 1.98
CA PHE A 305 -18.24 3.00 1.65
C PHE A 305 -17.82 2.33 0.34
N ARG A 306 -18.26 1.11 0.08
CA ARG A 306 -17.93 0.39 -1.17
C ARG A 306 -18.50 1.04 -2.41
N ASP A 307 -19.71 1.59 -2.33
CA ASP A 307 -20.35 2.33 -3.42
C ASP A 307 -19.55 3.60 -3.79
N GLN A 308 -18.77 4.12 -2.84
CA GLN A 308 -17.82 5.23 -3.01
C GLN A 308 -16.40 4.76 -3.35
N GLN A 309 -16.23 3.46 -3.62
CA GLN A 309 -14.96 2.79 -3.93
C GLN A 309 -13.89 2.87 -2.82
N ILE A 310 -14.35 3.10 -1.58
CA ILE A 310 -13.53 3.10 -0.37
C ILE A 310 -13.52 1.68 0.20
N VAL A 311 -12.36 1.19 0.64
CA VAL A 311 -12.24 -0.13 1.29
C VAL A 311 -12.57 -0.01 2.78
N PRO A 312 -13.67 -0.62 3.27
CA PRO A 312 -13.97 -0.65 4.70
C PRO A 312 -13.21 -1.79 5.38
N ASN A 313 -12.55 -1.45 6.47
CA ASN A 313 -11.92 -2.37 7.42
C ASN A 313 -12.66 -2.28 8.75
N LEU A 314 -12.71 -3.37 9.51
CA LEU A 314 -13.48 -3.44 10.76
C LEU A 314 -12.58 -3.82 11.93
N THR A 315 -12.67 -3.08 13.04
CA THR A 315 -12.04 -3.47 14.31
C THR A 315 -13.10 -3.91 15.30
N THR A 316 -13.00 -5.12 15.85
CA THR A 316 -14.01 -5.70 16.74
C THR A 316 -13.40 -6.53 17.86
N ARG A 317 -14.07 -6.62 19.01
CA ARG A 317 -13.76 -7.61 20.06
C ARG A 317 -14.65 -8.85 19.97
N ASN A 318 -15.72 -8.78 19.18
CA ASN A 318 -16.70 -9.84 19.01
C ASN A 318 -16.16 -10.99 18.16
N TRP A 319 -15.35 -11.87 18.74
CA TRP A 319 -14.81 -13.06 18.04
C TRP A 319 -15.88 -13.97 17.42
N ARG A 320 -17.12 -13.96 17.94
CA ARG A 320 -18.22 -14.74 17.36
C ARG A 320 -18.73 -14.16 16.05
N PHE A 321 -18.40 -12.90 15.75
CA PHE A 321 -18.77 -12.26 14.50
C PHE A 321 -18.29 -13.07 13.29
N VAL A 322 -17.03 -13.52 13.27
CA VAL A 322 -16.51 -14.32 12.14
C VAL A 322 -17.12 -15.72 12.00
N GLU A 323 -17.99 -16.11 12.93
CA GLU A 323 -18.76 -17.36 12.90
C GLU A 323 -20.25 -17.12 12.56
N SER A 324 -20.68 -15.87 12.33
CA SER A 324 -22.09 -15.51 12.15
C SER A 324 -22.51 -15.37 10.68
N ASP A 325 -23.81 -15.49 10.43
CA ASP A 325 -24.43 -15.20 9.14
C ASP A 325 -24.25 -13.73 8.72
N GLU A 326 -24.17 -12.83 9.70
CA GLU A 326 -23.92 -11.40 9.47
C GLU A 326 -22.53 -11.17 8.87
N PHE A 327 -21.49 -11.86 9.36
CA PHE A 327 -20.18 -11.82 8.74
C PHE A 327 -20.20 -12.43 7.34
N ASP A 328 -20.90 -13.55 7.14
CA ASP A 328 -21.06 -14.15 5.82
C ASP A 328 -21.72 -13.17 4.82
N ALA A 329 -22.56 -12.24 5.29
CA ALA A 329 -23.17 -11.18 4.47
C ALA A 329 -22.25 -9.99 4.14
N VAL A 330 -21.25 -9.67 4.99
CA VAL A 330 -20.37 -8.50 4.79
C VAL A 330 -18.94 -8.83 4.36
N LYS A 331 -18.45 -10.06 4.56
CA LYS A 331 -17.03 -10.41 4.42
C LYS A 331 -16.43 -10.04 3.07
N ASP A 332 -17.15 -10.26 1.97
CA ASP A 332 -16.65 -10.00 0.62
C ASP A 332 -16.59 -8.50 0.30
N LEU A 333 -17.21 -7.67 1.14
CA LEU A 333 -17.15 -6.22 1.10
C LEU A 333 -16.09 -5.65 2.04
N LEU A 334 -15.42 -6.45 2.87
CA LEU A 334 -14.39 -5.94 3.80
C LEU A 334 -12.98 -6.09 3.21
N GLY A 335 -12.10 -5.14 3.51
CA GLY A 335 -10.66 -5.25 3.24
C GLY A 335 -9.94 -6.07 4.31
N GLY A 336 -10.27 -5.80 5.58
CA GLY A 336 -9.70 -6.48 6.73
C GLY A 336 -10.62 -6.47 7.94
N VAL A 337 -10.41 -7.46 8.82
CA VAL A 337 -11.03 -7.54 10.14
C VAL A 337 -9.93 -7.69 11.18
N ALA A 338 -9.87 -6.74 12.10
CA ALA A 338 -8.92 -6.71 13.18
C ALA A 338 -9.62 -7.05 14.50
N PHE A 339 -9.04 -7.97 15.26
CA PHE A 339 -9.57 -8.41 16.54
C PHE A 339 -8.77 -7.84 17.70
N SER A 340 -9.43 -7.12 18.60
CA SER A 340 -8.81 -6.72 19.87
C SER A 340 -8.63 -7.96 20.75
N VAL A 341 -7.39 -8.27 21.12
CA VAL A 341 -7.01 -9.43 21.94
C VAL A 341 -6.37 -8.99 23.25
N ASP A 342 -6.61 -9.74 24.34
CA ASP A 342 -6.05 -9.41 25.66
C ASP A 342 -4.84 -10.28 26.04
N GLY A 343 -4.56 -11.33 25.27
CA GLY A 343 -3.44 -12.23 25.58
C GLY A 343 -3.36 -13.44 24.65
N LEU A 344 -2.52 -14.41 25.04
CA LEU A 344 -2.18 -15.57 24.20
C LEU A 344 -3.40 -16.42 23.81
N ALA A 345 -4.35 -16.62 24.74
CA ALA A 345 -5.53 -17.46 24.52
C ALA A 345 -6.46 -16.92 23.41
N ASP A 346 -6.54 -15.59 23.26
CA ASP A 346 -7.34 -14.98 22.20
C ASP A 346 -6.69 -15.15 20.83
N VAL A 347 -5.35 -15.05 20.76
CA VAL A 347 -4.57 -15.32 19.54
C VAL A 347 -4.75 -16.78 19.12
N GLU A 348 -4.71 -17.72 20.08
CA GLU A 348 -4.98 -19.13 19.82
C GLU A 348 -6.39 -19.36 19.27
N ARG A 349 -7.39 -18.70 19.87
CA ARG A 349 -8.78 -18.78 19.39
C ARG A 349 -8.92 -18.28 17.95
N LEU A 350 -8.31 -17.14 17.60
CA LEU A 350 -8.38 -16.59 16.25
C LEU A 350 -7.72 -17.51 15.22
N ARG A 351 -6.59 -18.15 15.55
CA ARG A 351 -5.94 -19.13 14.66
C ARG A 351 -6.81 -20.36 14.42
N ASN A 352 -7.63 -20.73 15.39
CA ASN A 352 -8.55 -21.86 15.28
C ASN A 352 -9.92 -21.48 14.68
N SER A 353 -10.14 -20.21 14.34
CA SER A 353 -11.41 -19.75 13.76
C SER A 353 -11.64 -20.33 12.35
N ARG A 354 -12.91 -20.47 11.97
CA ARG A 354 -13.33 -20.87 10.61
C ARG A 354 -12.66 -20.01 9.54
N MET A 355 -12.53 -18.70 9.78
CA MET A 355 -11.94 -17.76 8.83
C MET A 355 -10.44 -18.01 8.58
N PHE A 356 -9.67 -18.28 9.64
CA PHE A 356 -8.23 -18.51 9.50
C PHE A 356 -7.91 -19.87 8.89
N THR A 357 -8.70 -20.88 9.24
CA THR A 357 -8.55 -22.26 8.78
C THR A 357 -9.10 -22.49 7.37
N ASP A 358 -9.86 -21.54 6.81
CA ASP A 358 -10.45 -21.65 5.48
C ASP A 358 -9.39 -21.79 4.37
N ASP A 359 -9.45 -22.91 3.66
CA ASP A 359 -8.49 -23.40 2.68
C ASP A 359 -8.87 -23.19 1.21
N ARG A 360 -9.98 -22.47 0.91
CA ARG A 360 -10.27 -22.14 -0.51
C ARG A 360 -9.15 -21.27 -1.15
N PRO A 361 -9.02 -21.27 -2.49
CA PRO A 361 -7.88 -20.68 -3.20
C PRO A 361 -7.65 -19.19 -2.93
N ARG A 362 -6.38 -18.75 -2.99
CA ARG A 362 -5.94 -17.35 -2.76
C ARG A 362 -6.52 -16.31 -3.72
N PHE A 363 -7.09 -16.74 -4.85
CA PHE A 363 -7.68 -15.84 -5.86
C PHE A 363 -9.14 -15.44 -5.53
N ILE A 364 -9.73 -16.00 -4.47
CA ILE A 364 -11.04 -15.56 -3.98
C ILE A 364 -10.79 -14.43 -2.97
N HIS A 365 -11.36 -13.24 -3.22
CA HIS A 365 -11.28 -12.11 -2.29
C HIS A 365 -11.77 -12.50 -0.90
N ARG A 366 -11.02 -12.08 0.12
CA ARG A 366 -11.37 -12.28 1.52
C ARG A 366 -10.79 -11.15 2.36
N PRO A 367 -11.48 -10.76 3.44
CA PRO A 367 -10.89 -9.80 4.35
C PRO A 367 -9.65 -10.40 5.00
N ARG A 368 -8.60 -9.60 5.15
CA ARG A 368 -7.43 -9.98 5.93
C ARG A 368 -7.76 -10.00 7.41
N LEU A 369 -7.55 -11.14 8.06
CA LEU A 369 -7.68 -11.26 9.50
C LEU A 369 -6.42 -10.76 10.19
N SER A 370 -6.54 -9.97 11.25
CA SER A 370 -5.42 -9.58 12.12
C SER A 370 -5.84 -9.55 13.59
N ALA A 371 -4.85 -9.66 14.48
CA ALA A 371 -5.03 -9.44 15.91
C ALA A 371 -4.39 -8.10 16.31
N GLN A 372 -4.95 -7.44 17.31
CA GLN A 372 -4.46 -6.18 17.86
C GLN A 372 -4.36 -6.26 19.37
N VAL A 373 -3.18 -6.00 19.90
CA VAL A 373 -2.92 -6.01 21.35
C VAL A 373 -2.44 -4.63 21.79
N VAL A 374 -2.99 -4.13 22.89
CA VAL A 374 -2.53 -2.87 23.48
C VAL A 374 -1.27 -3.15 24.31
N MET A 375 -0.19 -2.46 24.00
CA MET A 375 1.06 -2.60 24.73
C MET A 375 0.89 -2.17 26.20
N GLY A 376 1.54 -2.90 27.10
CA GLY A 376 1.40 -2.69 28.55
C GLY A 376 0.29 -3.50 29.21
N THR A 377 -0.68 -4.05 28.45
CA THR A 377 -1.68 -4.98 28.99
C THR A 377 -1.17 -6.41 29.11
N VAL A 378 -0.10 -6.75 28.39
CA VAL A 378 0.60 -8.04 28.44
C VAL A 378 2.08 -7.85 28.74
N SER A 379 2.71 -8.83 29.37
CA SER A 379 4.17 -8.82 29.59
C SER A 379 4.94 -9.06 28.27
N LEU A 380 6.21 -8.62 28.19
CA LEU A 380 7.06 -8.92 27.02
C LEU A 380 7.27 -10.42 26.79
N ALA A 381 7.25 -11.23 27.85
CA ALA A 381 7.36 -12.69 27.75
C ALA A 381 6.10 -13.29 27.11
N GLU A 382 4.91 -12.79 27.48
CA GLU A 382 3.65 -13.20 26.86
C GLU A 382 3.54 -12.68 25.42
N LEU A 383 3.95 -11.44 25.16
CA LEU A 383 4.05 -10.89 23.81
C LEU A 383 4.92 -11.78 22.91
N GLU A 384 6.07 -12.24 23.39
CA GLU A 384 6.91 -13.18 22.64
C GLU A 384 6.14 -14.45 22.26
N GLN A 385 5.38 -15.02 23.21
CA GLN A 385 4.56 -16.21 22.95
C GLN A 385 3.45 -15.92 21.93
N MET A 386 2.77 -14.78 22.05
CA MET A 386 1.75 -14.34 21.10
C MET A 386 2.33 -14.20 19.69
N MET A 387 3.48 -13.55 19.53
CA MET A 387 4.14 -13.39 18.23
C MET A 387 4.54 -14.73 17.62
N ARG A 388 5.11 -15.65 18.40
CA ARG A 388 5.50 -16.99 17.92
C ARG A 388 4.28 -17.80 17.48
N LEU A 389 3.19 -17.74 18.24
CA LEU A 389 1.94 -18.39 17.90
C LEU A 389 1.32 -17.79 16.63
N ALA A 390 1.25 -16.46 16.55
CA ALA A 390 0.75 -15.73 15.39
C ALA A 390 1.51 -16.08 14.10
N ARG A 391 2.82 -16.34 14.17
CA ARG A 391 3.65 -16.79 13.04
C ARG A 391 3.54 -18.28 12.71
N GLY A 392 2.83 -19.07 13.52
CA GLY A 392 2.71 -20.52 13.32
C GLY A 392 3.99 -21.29 13.63
N GLU A 393 4.87 -20.79 14.50
CA GLU A 393 6.13 -21.48 14.82
C GLU A 393 5.94 -22.84 15.51
N GLN A 394 4.76 -23.05 16.11
CA GLN A 394 4.39 -24.28 16.81
C GLN A 394 4.15 -25.47 15.86
N ASN A 395 3.95 -25.22 14.55
CA ASN A 395 3.69 -26.28 13.57
C ASN A 395 4.35 -25.96 12.21
N ARG A 396 5.25 -26.84 11.74
CA ARG A 396 5.97 -26.65 10.46
C ARG A 396 5.02 -26.53 9.25
N ASN A 397 3.85 -27.16 9.31
CA ASN A 397 2.84 -27.10 8.24
C ASN A 397 2.07 -25.76 8.23
N GLU A 398 2.10 -24.99 9.33
CA GLU A 398 1.40 -23.70 9.46
C GLU A 398 2.30 -22.49 9.18
N ARG A 399 3.61 -22.68 8.98
CA ARG A 399 4.58 -21.59 8.72
C ARG A 399 4.25 -20.72 7.50
N LEU A 400 3.36 -21.19 6.63
CA LEU A 400 2.92 -20.48 5.42
C LEU A 400 1.65 -19.63 5.64
N ARG A 401 1.05 -19.66 6.84
CA ARG A 401 -0.11 -18.86 7.24
C ARG A 401 0.16 -18.17 8.58
N TRP A 402 0.67 -16.94 8.53
CA TRP A 402 0.78 -16.11 9.74
C TRP A 402 -0.49 -15.28 9.93
N LEU A 403 -0.84 -15.05 11.19
CA LEU A 403 -1.84 -14.07 11.63
C LEU A 403 -1.09 -12.77 11.93
N PRO A 404 -1.29 -11.68 11.17
CA PRO A 404 -0.70 -10.39 11.52
C PRO A 404 -1.08 -9.96 12.94
N LEU A 405 -0.10 -9.50 13.71
CA LEU A 405 -0.29 -8.96 15.06
C LEU A 405 0.10 -7.49 15.07
N THR A 406 -0.85 -6.61 15.36
CA THR A 406 -0.62 -5.17 15.48
C THR A 406 -0.45 -4.82 16.96
N LEU A 407 0.64 -4.15 17.27
CA LEU A 407 0.96 -3.66 18.61
C LEU A 407 0.52 -2.20 18.70
N LEU A 408 -0.44 -1.92 19.59
CA LEU A 408 -1.01 -0.59 19.76
C LEU A 408 -0.40 0.11 20.96
N GLY A 409 -0.04 1.39 20.82
CA GLY A 409 0.41 2.23 21.92
C GLY A 409 -0.72 2.43 22.93
N PHE A 410 -0.37 2.60 24.20
CA PHE A 410 -1.39 2.82 25.22
C PHE A 410 -1.88 4.27 25.18
N LYS A 411 -3.18 4.46 24.93
CA LYS A 411 -3.79 5.79 24.85
C LYS A 411 -4.26 6.21 26.24
N HIS A 412 -3.74 7.35 26.71
CA HIS A 412 -4.02 7.88 28.06
C HIS A 412 -5.33 8.67 28.18
N THR A 413 -6.15 8.71 27.13
CA THR A 413 -7.46 9.37 27.10
C THR A 413 -8.59 8.35 27.31
N GLY A 414 -9.81 8.86 27.51
CA GLY A 414 -11.00 8.03 27.72
C GLY A 414 -11.17 7.57 29.17
N ARG A 415 -11.69 6.36 29.35
CA ARG A 415 -12.12 5.83 30.66
C ARG A 415 -11.37 4.56 31.07
N GLY A 416 -10.47 4.07 30.22
CA GLY A 416 -9.69 2.88 30.52
C GLY A 416 -8.93 3.11 31.82
N GLU A 417 -9.17 2.27 32.81
CA GLU A 417 -8.39 2.21 34.04
C GLU A 417 -7.48 0.99 33.95
N PRO A 418 -6.34 1.08 33.27
CA PRO A 418 -5.40 -0.02 33.29
C PRO A 418 -5.02 -0.25 34.75
N GLY A 419 -5.04 -1.51 35.17
CA GLY A 419 -4.35 -1.89 36.40
C GLY A 419 -2.84 -1.59 36.27
N PRO A 420 -2.00 -2.18 37.13
CA PRO A 420 -0.55 -2.10 36.97
C PRO A 420 -0.15 -2.53 35.55
N MET A 421 0.38 -1.59 34.75
CA MET A 421 0.83 -1.88 33.39
C MET A 421 2.20 -2.55 33.39
N HIS A 422 2.41 -3.43 32.42
CA HIS A 422 3.71 -4.03 32.16
C HIS A 422 4.64 -3.06 31.44
N ALA A 423 5.95 -3.24 31.63
CA ALA A 423 6.95 -2.50 30.87
C ALA A 423 6.89 -2.86 29.38
N THR A 424 6.91 -1.82 28.54
CA THR A 424 6.85 -1.95 27.07
C THR A 424 8.23 -1.82 26.40
N ALA A 425 9.18 -1.15 27.07
CA ALA A 425 10.53 -0.94 26.57
C ALA A 425 11.23 -2.27 26.25
N GLY A 426 11.83 -2.36 25.07
CA GLY A 426 12.50 -3.58 24.58
C GLY A 426 11.62 -4.52 23.76
N TRP A 427 10.37 -4.17 23.43
CA TRP A 427 9.53 -4.97 22.55
C TRP A 427 10.17 -5.18 21.16
N THR A 428 10.97 -4.23 20.68
CA THR A 428 11.72 -4.35 19.41
C THR A 428 12.73 -5.50 19.44
N HIS A 429 13.29 -5.82 20.62
CA HIS A 429 14.17 -6.97 20.81
C HIS A 429 13.39 -8.29 20.73
N VAL A 430 12.16 -8.32 21.22
CA VAL A 430 11.24 -9.45 21.05
C VAL A 430 10.92 -9.63 19.57
N ALA A 431 10.54 -8.55 18.88
CA ALA A 431 10.25 -8.58 17.44
C ALA A 431 11.45 -9.05 16.62
N ARG A 432 12.68 -8.62 16.97
CA ARG A 432 13.91 -9.09 16.33
C ARG A 432 14.17 -10.58 16.56
N ARG A 433 13.91 -11.08 17.78
CA ARG A 433 14.16 -12.48 18.18
C ARG A 433 13.19 -13.46 17.54
N VAL A 434 11.90 -13.09 17.49
CA VAL A 434 10.86 -13.90 16.87
C VAL A 434 10.96 -13.75 15.35
N GLY A 435 10.88 -12.52 14.87
CA GLY A 435 10.90 -12.15 13.46
C GLY A 435 9.87 -11.07 13.21
N ARG A 436 10.30 -9.99 12.54
CA ARG A 436 9.49 -8.78 12.31
C ARG A 436 8.34 -8.94 11.31
N TRP A 437 8.40 -9.95 10.44
CA TRP A 437 7.38 -10.18 9.41
C TRP A 437 6.02 -10.53 10.04
N GLY A 438 4.99 -9.77 9.68
CA GLY A 438 3.64 -9.91 10.23
C GLY A 438 3.41 -9.18 11.56
N THR A 439 4.35 -8.34 11.99
CA THR A 439 4.16 -7.43 13.15
C THR A 439 3.91 -6.02 12.63
N ASN A 440 2.77 -5.45 12.99
CA ASN A 440 2.40 -4.07 12.67
C ASN A 440 2.41 -3.23 13.95
N ILE A 441 2.46 -1.91 13.82
CA ILE A 441 2.34 -0.97 14.94
C ILE A 441 1.40 0.18 14.55
N ASP A 442 0.78 0.82 15.53
CA ASP A 442 0.13 2.12 15.31
C ASP A 442 1.11 3.27 15.53
N THR A 443 0.70 4.47 15.13
CA THR A 443 1.50 5.70 15.27
C THR A 443 1.81 6.02 16.73
N ALA A 444 0.90 5.68 17.66
CA ALA A 444 1.11 5.89 19.08
C ALA A 444 2.33 5.09 19.59
N LEU A 445 2.40 3.79 19.30
CA LEU A 445 3.57 2.99 19.67
C LEU A 445 4.82 3.41 18.89
N ALA A 446 4.66 3.77 17.61
CA ALA A 446 5.76 4.27 16.79
C ALA A 446 6.43 5.49 17.44
N ARG A 447 5.62 6.45 17.89
CA ARG A 447 6.06 7.67 18.59
C ARG A 447 6.71 7.36 19.93
N GLU A 448 6.11 6.50 20.74
CA GLU A 448 6.65 6.08 22.04
C GLU A 448 7.99 5.34 21.92
N SER A 449 8.17 4.56 20.85
CA SER A 449 9.30 3.65 20.66
C SER A 449 10.25 4.08 19.52
N GLN A 450 10.23 5.35 19.14
CA GLN A 450 10.93 5.86 17.95
C GLN A 450 12.41 5.45 17.91
N TYR A 451 13.15 5.67 19.00
CA TYR A 451 14.57 5.32 19.06
C TYR A 451 14.81 3.81 18.94
N GLU A 452 13.96 2.99 19.55
CA GLU A 452 14.08 1.53 19.43
C GLU A 452 13.81 1.06 17.98
N ILE A 453 12.80 1.64 17.32
CA ILE A 453 12.45 1.33 15.93
C ILE A 453 13.56 1.77 14.98
N GLN A 454 14.09 2.97 15.15
CA GLN A 454 15.22 3.48 14.36
C GLN A 454 16.46 2.62 14.56
N ALA A 455 16.76 2.17 15.79
CA ALA A 455 17.85 1.25 16.05
C ALA A 455 17.64 -0.13 15.41
N LEU A 456 16.39 -0.58 15.28
CA LEU A 456 16.04 -1.87 14.66
C LEU A 456 16.08 -1.82 13.12
N LEU A 457 15.58 -0.74 12.52
CA LEU A 457 15.34 -0.64 11.08
C LEU A 457 16.37 0.22 10.34
N GLY A 458 17.10 1.10 11.03
CA GLY A 458 17.98 2.09 10.41
C GLY A 458 17.23 2.96 9.42
N GLU A 459 17.79 3.15 8.23
CA GLU A 459 17.18 3.93 7.14
C GLU A 459 15.84 3.35 6.68
N MET A 460 15.58 2.05 6.84
CA MET A 460 14.28 1.47 6.47
C MET A 460 13.11 2.05 7.27
N SER A 461 13.37 2.63 8.44
CA SER A 461 12.33 3.24 9.28
C SER A 461 11.57 4.34 8.55
N VAL A 462 12.26 5.20 7.78
CA VAL A 462 11.62 6.32 7.06
C VAL A 462 10.76 5.87 5.89
N HIS A 463 10.92 4.63 5.42
CA HIS A 463 10.17 4.07 4.30
C HIS A 463 9.01 3.16 4.73
N THR A 464 9.00 2.73 5.99
CA THR A 464 8.11 1.66 6.46
C THR A 464 7.32 2.00 7.72
N VAL A 465 7.61 3.14 8.36
CA VAL A 465 6.94 3.57 9.59
C VAL A 465 6.54 5.03 9.50
N GLU A 466 5.27 5.30 9.81
CA GLU A 466 4.75 6.65 10.03
C GLU A 466 4.83 6.99 11.53
N PHE A 467 5.33 8.18 11.85
CA PHE A 467 5.49 8.67 13.23
C PHE A 467 4.54 9.83 13.55
N SER A 468 3.83 10.34 12.53
CA SER A 468 2.95 11.49 12.64
C SER A 468 1.48 11.13 12.45
N GLU A 469 0.61 11.80 13.19
CA GLU A 469 -0.84 11.75 12.99
C GLU A 469 -1.30 12.97 12.18
N GLY A 470 -2.41 12.85 11.46
CA GLY A 470 -2.99 13.96 10.69
C GLY A 470 -2.29 14.29 9.36
N ALA A 471 -1.14 13.66 9.05
CA ALA A 471 -0.45 13.84 7.77
C ALA A 471 -1.12 13.10 6.61
N PHE A 472 -1.50 11.85 6.85
CA PHE A 472 -2.08 10.94 5.83
C PHE A 472 -3.38 10.29 6.28
N SER A 473 -3.71 10.40 7.57
CA SER A 473 -4.89 9.83 8.20
C SER A 473 -5.67 10.92 8.92
N MET A 474 -6.95 10.65 9.18
CA MET A 474 -7.75 11.44 10.12
C MET A 474 -8.78 10.56 10.82
N TYR A 475 -9.49 11.15 11.78
CA TYR A 475 -10.59 10.51 12.49
C TYR A 475 -11.90 11.27 12.30
N VAL A 476 -12.99 10.53 12.15
CA VAL A 476 -14.36 11.04 12.14
C VAL A 476 -15.22 10.27 13.14
N ASN A 477 -15.85 10.99 14.05
CA ASN A 477 -16.92 10.47 14.90
C ASN A 477 -18.27 10.74 14.24
N ALA A 478 -18.83 9.71 13.60
CA ALA A 478 -20.10 9.80 12.89
C ALA A 478 -21.30 9.99 13.85
N VAL A 479 -21.14 9.68 15.15
CA VAL A 479 -22.21 9.82 16.14
C VAL A 479 -22.54 11.29 16.42
N ASN A 480 -21.54 12.17 16.32
CA ASN A 480 -21.69 13.60 16.61
C ASN A 480 -21.16 14.51 15.50
N MET A 481 -20.81 13.92 14.35
CA MET A 481 -20.29 14.60 13.16
C MET A 481 -19.12 15.54 13.47
N ARG A 482 -18.11 15.00 14.17
CA ARG A 482 -16.85 15.70 14.45
C ARG A 482 -15.65 14.96 13.88
N MET A 483 -14.58 15.70 13.59
CA MET A 483 -13.31 15.19 13.09
C MET A 483 -12.12 15.69 13.91
N SER A 484 -11.03 14.92 13.92
CA SER A 484 -9.73 15.26 14.53
C SER A 484 -8.58 14.56 13.81
N GLN A 485 -7.34 14.92 14.13
CA GLN A 485 -6.14 14.33 13.53
C GLN A 485 -6.02 12.83 13.79
N SER A 486 -6.41 12.40 14.99
CA SER A 486 -6.42 11.00 15.39
C SER A 486 -7.62 10.67 16.26
N SER A 487 -7.89 9.37 16.42
CA SER A 487 -9.00 8.86 17.22
C SER A 487 -8.86 9.09 18.73
N TYR A 488 -7.69 9.50 19.21
CA TYR A 488 -7.37 9.67 20.64
C TYR A 488 -6.97 11.09 21.02
N GLU A 489 -6.80 11.98 20.06
CA GLU A 489 -6.62 13.43 20.23
C GLU A 489 -7.96 14.14 19.96
N ILE A 490 -8.97 13.82 20.77
CA ILE A 490 -10.35 14.36 20.61
C ILE A 490 -10.53 15.77 21.18
N ASP A 491 -9.59 16.23 22.01
CA ASP A 491 -9.56 17.59 22.50
C ASP A 491 -9.24 18.53 21.33
N GLY A 492 -10.18 19.41 21.00
CA GLY A 492 -10.08 20.25 19.80
C GLY A 492 -10.67 19.63 18.54
N ALA A 493 -11.38 18.49 18.63
CA ALA A 493 -12.16 17.97 17.50
C ALA A 493 -13.09 19.06 16.95
N VAL A 494 -13.18 19.20 15.64
CA VAL A 494 -13.96 20.22 14.93
C VAL A 494 -15.15 19.58 14.22
N PRO A 495 -16.17 20.33 13.76
CA PRO A 495 -17.25 19.73 12.97
C PRO A 495 -16.74 19.03 11.70
N PHE A 496 -17.45 18.01 11.23
CA PHE A 496 -17.28 17.43 9.90
C PHE A 496 -18.40 17.95 8.98
N ASP A 497 -18.15 19.07 8.31
CA ASP A 497 -19.09 19.77 7.43
C ASP A 497 -18.48 19.95 6.03
N GLU A 498 -19.05 20.80 5.18
CA GLU A 498 -18.55 21.10 3.83
C GLU A 498 -17.09 21.61 3.80
N HIS A 499 -16.56 22.11 4.91
CA HIS A 499 -15.19 22.62 5.04
C HIS A 499 -14.21 21.59 5.65
N TRP A 500 -14.61 20.31 5.74
CA TRP A 500 -13.77 19.28 6.36
C TRP A 500 -12.38 19.15 5.73
N LEU A 501 -12.29 19.28 4.40
CA LEU A 501 -11.03 19.14 3.67
C LEU A 501 -10.08 20.31 3.97
N ASP A 502 -10.58 21.54 3.99
CA ASP A 502 -9.80 22.73 4.37
C ASP A 502 -9.25 22.57 5.80
N ARG A 503 -10.04 22.01 6.71
CA ARG A 503 -9.62 21.75 8.10
C ARG A 503 -8.54 20.70 8.17
N PHE A 504 -8.68 19.59 7.45
CA PHE A 504 -7.63 18.59 7.31
C PHE A 504 -6.34 19.22 6.79
N GLN A 505 -6.43 20.04 5.74
CA GLN A 505 -5.29 20.74 5.13
C GLN A 505 -4.64 21.77 6.06
N SER A 506 -5.39 22.34 7.01
CA SER A 506 -4.87 23.29 7.99
C SER A 506 -4.11 22.64 9.16
N TRP A 507 -4.22 21.33 9.34
CA TRP A 507 -3.56 20.63 10.43
C TRP A 507 -2.04 20.58 10.24
N GLU A 508 -1.32 20.92 11.31
CA GLU A 508 0.09 20.60 11.47
C GLU A 508 0.20 19.14 11.95
N PRO A 509 0.88 18.24 11.21
CA PRO A 509 1.06 16.86 11.65
C PRO A 509 1.67 16.78 13.04
N THR A 510 1.09 15.97 13.93
CA THR A 510 1.62 15.80 15.28
C THR A 510 2.67 14.69 15.27
N GLY A 511 3.93 15.03 15.52
CA GLY A 511 5.03 14.05 15.53
C GLY A 511 6.40 14.71 15.30
N PHE A 512 7.47 13.92 15.37
CA PHE A 512 8.80 14.39 14.97
C PHE A 512 8.88 14.49 13.45
N ALA A 513 9.26 15.65 12.92
CA ALA A 513 9.70 15.75 11.53
C ALA A 513 10.93 14.85 11.34
N SER A 514 10.97 14.11 10.23
CA SER A 514 12.07 13.18 9.90
C SER A 514 13.43 13.86 9.63
N ASP A 515 13.53 15.17 9.87
CA ASP A 515 14.64 16.08 9.53
C ASP A 515 15.98 15.76 10.21
N HIS A 516 16.06 14.68 11.00
CA HIS A 516 17.24 14.33 11.78
C HIS A 516 17.90 13.01 11.38
N ILE A 517 17.43 12.34 10.33
CA ILE A 517 18.21 11.27 9.70
C ILE A 517 18.87 11.89 8.46
N PRO A 518 20.22 12.01 8.42
CA PRO A 518 20.89 12.37 7.18
C PRO A 518 20.51 11.32 6.15
N ARG A 519 19.63 11.70 5.22
CA ARG A 519 19.30 10.86 4.08
C ARG A 519 20.56 10.82 3.22
N LEU A 520 21.25 9.68 3.19
CA LEU A 520 22.26 9.45 2.17
C LEU A 520 21.53 9.58 0.85
N VAL A 521 21.89 10.65 0.13
CA VAL A 521 21.32 11.03 -1.15
C VAL A 521 21.36 9.85 -2.06
#